data_AF-A0A929ZG75-F1
#
_entry.id   AF-A0A929ZG75-F1
#
_cell.length_a   1.000
_cell.length_b   1.000
_cell.length_c   1.000
_cell.angle_alpha   90.00
_cell.angle_beta   90.00
_cell.angle_gamma   90.00
#
_symmetry.space_group_name_H-M   'P 1'
#
loop_
_entity.id
_entity.type
_entity.pdbx_description
1 polymer ?
#
loop_
_entity_poly.entity_id
_entity_poly.type
_entity_poly.pdbx_seq_one_letter_code
_entity_poly.pdbx_strand_id
1 'polypeptide(L)'
;AISETMRRREIQIAYNKEHGIDPQPLRKKISDVTDMLAREQVDTQTLLEGGYRKEKSKRERSDASGGGRAMTSGQRAEAELAELIEELSAQMMTAAQHLQFEVAARLRDEIEDLKKELRAMKRAH
;
A
#
# COMPACT_ATOMS: atom_id res chain seq x y z
N ALA A 1 -13.33 44.90 -1.30
CA ALA A 1 -12.83 43.56 -1.68
C ALA A 1 -11.48 43.61 -2.38
N ILE A 2 -11.30 44.44 -3.42
CA ILE A 2 -10.06 44.53 -4.20
C ILE A 2 -8.84 45.04 -3.40
N SER A 3 -9.06 45.94 -2.45
CA SER A 3 -7.98 46.56 -1.64
C SER A 3 -7.19 45.55 -0.82
N GLU A 4 -7.85 44.55 -0.22
CA GLU A 4 -7.21 43.47 0.55
C GLU A 4 -6.42 42.52 -0.37
N THR A 5 -6.92 42.27 -1.59
CA THR A 5 -6.21 41.47 -2.60
C THR A 5 -4.91 42.14 -3.02
N MET A 6 -4.91 43.46 -3.20
CA MET A 6 -3.71 44.23 -3.57
C MET A 6 -2.70 44.25 -2.43
N ARG A 7 -3.16 44.47 -1.18
CA ARG A 7 -2.30 44.40 0.02
C ARG A 7 -1.55 43.06 0.11
N ARG A 8 -2.24 41.93 -0.10
CA ARG A 8 -1.59 40.60 -0.06
C ARG A 8 -0.60 40.39 -1.19
N ARG A 9 -0.92 40.88 -2.39
CA ARG A 9 -0.05 40.77 -3.56
C ARG A 9 1.25 41.57 -3.36
N GLU A 10 1.18 42.78 -2.80
CA GLU A 10 2.35 43.60 -2.50
C GLU A 10 3.30 42.89 -1.52
N ILE A 11 2.76 42.29 -0.46
CA ILE A 11 3.54 41.51 0.51
C ILE A 11 4.25 40.33 -0.17
N GLN A 12 3.54 39.59 -1.03
CA GLN A 12 4.10 38.45 -1.75
C GLN A 12 5.20 38.87 -2.73
N ILE A 13 5.01 39.97 -3.46
CA ILE A 13 6.03 40.48 -4.39
C ILE A 13 7.27 40.96 -3.63
N ALA A 14 7.11 41.66 -2.51
CA ALA A 14 8.21 42.11 -1.68
C ALA A 14 9.02 40.92 -1.15
N TYR A 15 8.33 39.91 -0.59
CA TYR A 15 8.96 38.68 -0.11
C TYR A 15 9.68 37.94 -1.24
N ASN A 16 9.04 37.75 -2.38
CA ASN A 16 9.63 37.07 -3.54
C ASN A 16 10.87 37.80 -4.05
N LYS A 17 10.84 39.15 -4.11
CA LYS A 17 11.98 39.97 -4.54
C LYS A 17 13.15 39.90 -3.55
N GLU A 18 12.87 39.95 -2.26
CA GLU A 18 13.88 39.85 -1.20
C GLU A 18 14.56 38.47 -1.20
N HIS A 19 13.79 37.41 -1.46
CA HIS A 19 14.28 36.02 -1.44
C HIS A 19 14.71 35.48 -2.82
N GLY A 20 14.66 36.31 -3.88
CA GLY A 20 15.00 35.89 -5.24
C GLY A 20 14.10 34.78 -5.80
N ILE A 21 12.84 34.69 -5.34
CA ILE A 21 11.88 33.66 -5.75
C ILE A 21 11.16 34.12 -7.02
N ASP A 22 11.34 33.38 -8.11
CA ASP A 22 10.56 33.55 -9.32
C ASP A 22 9.24 32.76 -9.23
N PRO A 23 8.06 33.41 -9.23
CA PRO A 23 6.80 32.71 -9.09
C PRO A 23 6.49 31.89 -10.35
N GLN A 24 6.68 30.58 -10.26
CA GLN A 24 6.38 29.62 -11.32
C GLN A 24 5.00 28.98 -11.12
N PRO A 25 4.27 28.65 -12.21
CA PRO A 25 3.05 27.87 -12.11
C PRO A 25 3.32 26.53 -11.45
N LEU A 26 2.48 26.14 -10.48
CA LEU A 26 2.58 24.83 -9.84
C LEU A 26 2.26 23.73 -10.87
N ARG A 27 3.28 22.99 -11.29
CA ARG A 27 3.10 21.78 -12.11
C ARG A 27 2.76 20.60 -11.20
N LYS A 28 1.47 20.34 -11.00
CA LYS A 28 1.04 19.11 -10.31
C LYS A 28 1.37 17.91 -11.22
N LYS A 29 2.16 16.97 -10.71
CA LYS A 29 2.32 15.67 -11.36
C LYS A 29 0.93 15.02 -11.43
N ILE A 30 0.55 14.51 -12.59
CA ILE A 30 -0.60 13.63 -12.68
C ILE A 30 -0.22 12.41 -11.83
N SER A 31 -0.99 12.14 -10.78
CA SER A 31 -0.78 10.94 -9.97
C SER A 31 -0.96 9.76 -10.89
N ASP A 32 0.11 9.01 -11.13
CA ASP A 32 0.06 7.81 -11.95
C ASP A 32 -0.63 6.70 -11.15
N VAL A 33 -1.41 5.86 -11.83
CA VAL A 33 -2.03 4.67 -11.24
C VAL A 33 -0.94 3.74 -10.69
N THR A 34 0.25 3.78 -11.27
CA THR A 34 1.43 3.05 -10.80
C THR A 34 1.89 3.46 -9.41
N ASP A 35 1.78 4.75 -9.05
CA ASP A 35 2.13 5.24 -7.71
C ASP A 35 1.19 4.67 -6.64
N MET A 36 -0.09 4.47 -6.97
CA MET A 36 -1.06 3.86 -6.06
C MET A 36 -0.77 2.36 -5.86
N LEU A 37 -0.44 1.65 -6.94
CA LEU A 37 -0.08 0.22 -6.90
C LEU A 37 1.20 -0.01 -6.08
N ALA A 38 2.21 0.85 -6.24
CA ALA A 38 3.44 0.77 -5.46
C ALA A 38 3.19 0.92 -3.95
N ARG A 39 2.28 1.83 -3.56
CA ARG A 39 1.88 1.98 -2.14
C ARG A 39 1.17 0.74 -1.61
N GLU A 40 0.26 0.16 -2.39
CA GLU A 40 -0.44 -1.07 -2.01
C GLU A 40 0.53 -2.24 -1.81
N GLN A 41 1.55 -2.37 -2.66
CA GLN A 41 2.58 -3.39 -2.50
C GLN A 41 3.37 -3.23 -1.20
N VAL A 42 3.79 -2.00 -0.88
CA VAL A 42 4.50 -1.70 0.38
C VAL A 42 3.63 -2.02 1.58
N ASP A 43 2.34 -1.69 1.53
CA ASP A 43 1.39 -2.01 2.61
C ASP A 43 1.20 -3.53 2.78
N THR A 44 1.04 -4.26 1.67
CA THR A 44 0.96 -5.73 1.68
C THR A 44 2.24 -6.33 2.26
N GLN A 45 3.41 -5.86 1.83
CA GLN A 45 4.69 -6.32 2.34
C GLN A 45 4.82 -6.08 3.85
N THR A 46 4.51 -4.86 4.31
CA THR A 46 4.57 -4.48 5.73
C THR A 46 3.61 -5.34 6.57
N LEU A 47 2.42 -5.64 6.07
CA LEU A 47 1.44 -6.49 6.75
C LEU A 47 1.91 -7.95 6.89
N LEU A 48 2.62 -8.46 5.88
CA LEU A 48 3.11 -9.85 5.80
C LEU A 48 4.48 -10.08 6.43
N GLU A 49 5.26 -9.02 6.69
CA GLU A 49 6.58 -9.10 7.35
C GLU A 49 6.53 -9.67 8.77
N GLY A 50 5.38 -9.62 9.43
CA GLY A 50 5.16 -10.25 10.72
C GLY A 50 5.18 -11.78 10.64
N GLY A 51 6.36 -12.39 10.74
CA GLY A 51 6.60 -13.81 11.05
C GLY A 51 6.21 -14.84 9.97
N TYR A 52 5.12 -14.61 9.26
CA TYR A 52 4.52 -15.51 8.26
C TYR A 52 5.50 -15.91 7.16
N ARG A 53 6.18 -14.94 6.53
CA ARG A 53 7.17 -15.22 5.47
C ARG A 53 8.36 -16.04 5.98
N LYS A 54 8.76 -15.84 7.24
CA LYS A 54 9.82 -16.63 7.89
C LYS A 54 9.33 -18.04 8.20
N GLU A 55 8.07 -18.18 8.59
CA GLU A 55 7.40 -19.44 8.89
C GLU A 55 7.15 -20.30 7.65
N LYS A 56 6.75 -19.72 6.50
CA LYS A 56 6.68 -20.40 5.18
C LYS A 56 8.04 -20.99 4.78
N SER A 57 9.10 -20.18 4.84
CA SER A 57 10.46 -20.66 4.55
C SER A 57 10.95 -21.73 5.53
N LYS A 58 10.43 -21.73 6.76
CA LYS A 58 10.78 -22.74 7.79
C LYS A 58 9.97 -24.01 7.59
N ARG A 59 8.71 -23.91 7.13
CA ARG A 59 7.83 -25.02 6.75
C ARG A 59 8.36 -25.81 5.56
N GLU A 60 8.71 -25.15 4.46
CA GLU A 60 9.33 -25.83 3.31
C GLU A 60 10.60 -26.61 3.71
N ARG A 61 11.34 -26.10 4.71
CA ARG A 61 12.50 -26.78 5.30
C ARG A 61 12.14 -27.85 6.34
N SER A 62 11.03 -27.71 7.07
CA SER A 62 10.59 -28.64 8.11
C SER A 62 9.73 -29.80 7.59
N ASP A 63 9.01 -29.61 6.48
CA ASP A 63 8.29 -30.68 5.78
C ASP A 63 9.27 -31.72 5.20
N ALA A 64 10.51 -31.31 4.92
CA ALA A 64 11.62 -32.20 4.62
C ALA A 64 12.23 -32.92 5.86
N SER A 65 11.88 -32.52 7.10
CA SER A 65 12.46 -33.06 8.35
C SER A 65 11.44 -33.47 9.43
N GLY A 66 10.15 -33.57 9.10
CA GLY A 66 9.12 -34.23 9.91
C GLY A 66 8.75 -33.59 11.27
N GLY A 67 9.27 -32.41 11.59
CA GLY A 67 9.08 -31.74 12.89
C GLY A 67 8.03 -30.63 12.87
N GLY A 68 6.76 -30.95 12.62
CA GLY A 68 5.67 -29.98 12.58
C GLY A 68 5.16 -29.58 13.98
N ARG A 69 5.39 -28.33 14.39
CA ARG A 69 4.74 -27.73 15.58
C ARG A 69 3.27 -27.47 15.23
N ALA A 70 2.32 -28.03 16.00
CA ALA A 70 0.90 -27.90 15.71
C ALA A 70 0.45 -26.44 15.84
N MET A 71 0.05 -25.82 14.74
CA MET A 71 -0.57 -24.50 14.73
C MET A 71 -1.97 -24.55 15.33
N THR A 72 -2.37 -23.49 16.01
CA THR A 72 -3.78 -23.31 16.41
C THR A 72 -4.66 -23.07 15.17
N SER A 73 -5.96 -23.32 15.30
CA SER A 73 -6.93 -23.05 14.22
C SER A 73 -6.93 -21.58 13.78
N GLY A 74 -6.81 -20.64 14.73
CA GLY A 74 -6.70 -19.21 14.43
C GLY A 74 -5.45 -18.88 13.60
N GLN A 75 -4.29 -19.39 13.99
CA GLN A 75 -3.05 -19.19 13.24
C GLN A 75 -3.05 -19.83 11.84
N ARG A 76 -3.86 -20.87 11.60
CA ARG A 76 -4.07 -21.42 10.26
C ARG A 76 -4.92 -20.50 9.40
N ALA A 77 -6.04 -20.00 9.93
CA ALA A 77 -6.88 -19.04 9.23
C ALA A 77 -6.13 -17.75 8.87
N GLU A 78 -5.30 -17.23 9.79
CA GLU A 78 -4.44 -16.07 9.52
C GLU A 78 -3.43 -16.35 8.39
N ALA A 79 -2.86 -17.55 8.34
CA ALA A 79 -1.90 -17.93 7.31
C ALA A 79 -2.55 -18.11 5.93
N GLU A 80 -3.76 -18.69 5.89
CA GLU A 80 -4.54 -18.84 4.65
C GLU A 80 -4.96 -17.48 4.09
N LEU A 81 -5.42 -16.56 4.94
CA LEU A 81 -5.72 -15.17 4.54
C LEU A 81 -4.49 -14.44 4.01
N ALA A 82 -3.34 -14.60 4.68
CA ALA A 82 -2.08 -14.01 4.24
C ALA A 82 -1.64 -14.52 2.87
N GLU A 83 -1.81 -15.82 2.59
CA GLU A 83 -1.51 -16.42 1.30
C GLU A 83 -2.43 -15.91 0.19
N LEU A 84 -3.74 -15.84 0.46
CA LEU A 84 -4.72 -15.30 -0.50
C LEU A 84 -4.44 -13.83 -0.85
N ILE A 85 -4.08 -13.00 0.14
CA ILE A 85 -3.71 -11.59 -0.09
C ILE A 85 -2.47 -11.49 -1.00
N GLU A 86 -1.46 -12.36 -0.82
CA GLU A 86 -0.26 -12.37 -1.66
C GLU A 86 -0.59 -12.76 -3.10
N GLU A 87 -1.44 -13.78 -3.30
CA GLU A 87 -1.89 -14.21 -4.62
C GLU A 87 -2.70 -13.12 -5.35
N LEU A 88 -3.72 -12.56 -4.70
CA LEU A 88 -4.55 -11.50 -5.29
C LEU A 88 -3.72 -10.24 -5.58
N SER A 89 -2.75 -9.91 -4.72
CA SER A 89 -1.83 -8.80 -4.97
C SER A 89 -0.97 -9.04 -6.21
N ALA A 90 -0.55 -10.28 -6.47
CA ALA A 90 0.17 -10.62 -7.70
C ALA A 90 -0.74 -10.51 -8.93
N GLN A 91 -1.98 -11.01 -8.85
CA GLN A 91 -2.98 -10.91 -9.92
C GLN A 91 -3.30 -9.44 -10.26
N MET A 92 -3.46 -8.59 -9.25
CA MET A 92 -3.68 -7.14 -9.41
C MET A 92 -2.54 -6.47 -10.17
N MET A 93 -1.29 -6.83 -9.84
CA MET A 93 -0.10 -6.30 -10.52
C MET A 93 -0.01 -6.76 -11.96
N THR A 94 -0.33 -8.02 -12.25
CA THR A 94 -0.40 -8.54 -13.62
C THR A 94 -1.48 -7.82 -14.42
N ALA A 95 -2.67 -7.62 -13.85
CA ALA A 95 -3.74 -6.86 -14.50
C ALA A 95 -3.31 -5.42 -14.80
N ALA A 96 -2.62 -4.76 -13.87
CA ALA A 96 -2.08 -3.42 -14.07
C ALA A 96 -1.00 -3.36 -15.17
N GLN A 97 -0.11 -4.36 -15.25
CA GLN A 97 0.88 -4.48 -16.32
C GLN A 97 0.22 -4.64 -17.70
N HIS A 98 -0.94 -5.30 -17.76
CA HIS A 98 -1.75 -5.45 -18.98
C HIS A 98 -2.72 -4.28 -19.22
N LEU A 99 -2.62 -3.18 -18.47
CA LEU A 99 -3.49 -1.99 -18.58
C LEU A 99 -4.99 -2.29 -18.30
N GLN A 100 -5.29 -3.37 -17.58
CA GLN A 100 -6.63 -3.78 -17.20
C GLN A 100 -7.05 -3.13 -15.88
N PHE A 101 -7.22 -1.81 -15.88
CA PHE A 101 -7.43 -1.02 -14.65
C PHE A 101 -8.73 -1.33 -13.92
N GLU A 102 -9.80 -1.72 -14.63
CA GLU A 102 -11.07 -2.11 -13.99
C GLU A 102 -10.91 -3.38 -13.14
N VAL A 103 -10.16 -4.36 -13.67
CA VAL A 103 -9.87 -5.61 -12.97
C VAL A 103 -8.94 -5.34 -11.79
N ALA A 104 -7.88 -4.55 -12.01
CA ALA A 104 -6.95 -4.16 -10.95
C ALA A 104 -7.65 -3.38 -9.82
N ALA A 105 -8.60 -2.50 -10.15
CA ALA A 105 -9.40 -1.76 -9.15
C ALA A 105 -10.27 -2.70 -8.31
N ARG A 106 -10.96 -3.65 -8.94
CA ARG A 106 -11.76 -4.65 -8.21
C ARG A 106 -10.89 -5.49 -7.26
N LEU A 107 -9.75 -5.96 -7.75
CA LEU A 107 -8.80 -6.75 -6.95
C LEU A 107 -8.24 -5.92 -5.78
N ARG A 108 -7.98 -4.62 -5.98
CA ARG A 108 -7.54 -3.72 -4.92
C ARG A 108 -8.55 -3.65 -3.78
N ASP A 109 -9.83 -3.46 -4.11
CA ASP A 109 -10.88 -3.33 -3.10
C ASP A 109 -11.05 -4.64 -2.30
N GLU A 110 -11.00 -5.79 -2.98
CA GLU A 110 -11.04 -7.11 -2.35
C GLU A 110 -9.84 -7.36 -1.42
N ILE A 111 -8.64 -7.00 -1.87
CA ILE A 111 -7.42 -7.06 -1.04
C ILE A 111 -7.57 -6.16 0.19
N GLU A 112 -8.14 -4.96 0.05
CA GLU A 112 -8.31 -4.03 1.16
C GLU A 112 -9.19 -4.63 2.27
N ASP A 113 -10.26 -5.33 1.90
CA ASP A 113 -11.16 -5.97 2.84
C ASP A 113 -10.51 -7.17 3.53
N LEU A 114 -9.80 -8.03 2.80
CA LEU A 114 -9.02 -9.12 3.38
C LEU A 114 -7.92 -8.61 4.33
N LYS A 115 -7.25 -7.51 3.98
CA LYS A 115 -6.26 -6.85 4.86
C LYS A 115 -6.91 -6.35 6.14
N LYS A 116 -8.13 -5.79 6.09
CA LYS A 116 -8.88 -5.36 7.30
C LYS A 116 -9.18 -6.55 8.20
N GLU A 117 -9.66 -7.65 7.63
CA GLU A 117 -9.94 -8.89 8.36
C GLU A 117 -8.68 -9.46 9.02
N LEU A 118 -7.59 -9.60 8.27
CA LEU A 118 -6.31 -10.09 8.81
C LEU A 118 -5.78 -9.20 9.93
N ARG A 119 -5.90 -7.86 9.81
CA ARG A 119 -5.54 -6.93 10.88
C ARG A 119 -6.43 -7.08 12.11
N ALA A 120 -7.71 -7.40 11.93
CA ALA A 120 -8.63 -7.64 13.05
C ALA A 120 -8.28 -8.93 13.79
N MET A 121 -7.98 -10.03 13.07
CA MET A 121 -7.52 -11.29 13.67
C MET A 121 -6.22 -11.10 14.47
N LYS A 122 -5.21 -10.44 13.87
CA LYS A 122 -3.93 -10.14 14.55
C LYS A 122 -4.06 -9.28 15.80
N ARG A 123 -5.13 -8.47 15.93
CA ARG A 123 -5.40 -7.64 17.12
C ARG A 123 -6.16 -8.41 18.21
N ALA A 124 -6.84 -9.49 17.84
CA ALA A 124 -7.62 -10.32 18.76
C ALA A 124 -6.78 -11.42 19.43
N HIS A 125 -5.62 -11.76 18.85
CA HIS A 125 -4.60 -12.65 19.40
C HIS A 125 -3.57 -11.91 20.27
#